data_AF-A0A3A5AN88-F1
#
_entry.id   AF-A0A3A5AN88-F1
#
_cell.length_a   1.000
_cell.length_b   1.000
_cell.length_c   1.000
_cell.angle_alpha   90.00
_cell.angle_beta   90.00
_cell.angle_gamma   90.00
#
_symmetry.space_group_name_H-M   'P 1'
#
loop_
_entity.id
_entity.type
_entity.pdbx_description
1 polymer ?
#
loop_
_entity_poly.entity_id
_entity_poly.type
_entity_poly.pdbx_seq_one_letter_code
_entity_poly.pdbx_strand_id
1 'polypeptide(L)'
;MIYELKEGNKMIRNFSEAPDGEKNAFRALQCWQVLISKSDLKSIITYDELSKIIGVFRRGLGPILGHIMYYCQQNNLPPLTCIVVKKGKGKPSYGFTAATPDELDSKRMEVFDYAWFKIIPPTIDELKDAWIIGERK
;
A
#
# COMPACT_ATOMS: atom_id res chain seq x y z
N MET A 1 -19.90 -28.81 -35.42
CA MET A 1 -19.49 -28.57 -34.02
C MET A 1 -19.95 -27.18 -33.64
N ILE A 2 -21.03 -27.12 -32.87
CA ILE A 2 -21.57 -25.90 -32.27
C ILE A 2 -20.78 -25.67 -30.99
N TYR A 3 -20.10 -24.53 -30.88
CA TYR A 3 -19.46 -24.11 -29.63
C TYR A 3 -20.57 -23.70 -28.65
N GLU A 4 -20.80 -24.52 -27.62
CA GLU A 4 -21.58 -24.11 -26.45
C GLU A 4 -20.80 -23.01 -25.72
N LEU A 5 -21.30 -21.78 -25.81
CA LEU A 5 -20.90 -20.68 -24.95
C LEU A 5 -21.38 -21.02 -23.53
N LYS A 6 -20.49 -21.55 -22.69
CA LYS A 6 -20.75 -21.68 -21.25
C LYS A 6 -21.12 -20.31 -20.69
N GLU A 7 -22.19 -20.27 -19.90
CA GLU A 7 -22.68 -19.09 -19.18
C GLU A 7 -21.51 -18.28 -18.61
N GLY A 8 -21.51 -16.97 -18.90
CA GLY A 8 -20.35 -16.10 -18.83
C GLY A 8 -19.54 -16.24 -17.54
N ASN A 9 -18.29 -16.70 -17.69
CA ASN A 9 -17.29 -16.60 -16.63
C ASN A 9 -17.21 -15.13 -16.19
N LYS A 10 -17.70 -14.84 -14.99
CA LYS A 10 -17.63 -13.51 -14.40
C LYS A 10 -16.15 -13.20 -14.11
N MET A 11 -15.49 -12.53 -15.06
CA MET A 11 -14.06 -12.17 -14.98
C MET A 11 -13.76 -11.11 -13.91
N ILE A 12 -14.79 -10.48 -13.34
CA ILE A 12 -14.68 -9.41 -12.35
C ILE A 12 -15.09 -9.94 -10.98
N ARG A 13 -14.16 -9.86 -10.02
CA ARG A 13 -14.39 -10.17 -8.60
C ARG A 13 -14.35 -8.88 -7.78
N ASN A 14 -15.28 -8.73 -6.85
CA ASN A 14 -15.29 -7.64 -5.90
C ASN A 14 -14.37 -7.92 -4.71
N PHE A 15 -13.96 -6.88 -3.98
CA PHE A 15 -13.18 -7.05 -2.75
C PHE A 15 -13.90 -7.84 -1.66
N SER A 16 -15.24 -7.85 -1.67
CA SER A 16 -16.05 -8.70 -0.80
C SER A 16 -15.81 -10.20 -1.06
N GLU A 17 -15.30 -10.54 -2.24
CA GLU A 17 -15.01 -11.90 -2.70
C GLU A 17 -13.53 -12.29 -2.48
N ALA A 18 -12.72 -11.39 -1.89
CA ALA A 18 -11.33 -11.71 -1.55
C ALA A 18 -11.27 -12.74 -0.41
N PRO A 19 -10.34 -13.72 -0.46
CA PRO A 19 -10.18 -14.73 0.59
C PRO A 19 -10.03 -14.11 1.98
N ASP A 20 -10.62 -14.76 2.97
CA ASP A 20 -10.48 -14.34 4.36
C ASP A 20 -9.01 -14.39 4.79
N GLY A 21 -8.57 -13.37 5.54
CA GLY A 21 -7.17 -13.18 5.90
C GLY A 21 -6.32 -12.45 4.84
N GLU A 22 -6.76 -12.35 3.58
CA GLU A 22 -5.99 -11.70 2.51
C GLU A 22 -6.49 -10.31 2.13
N LYS A 23 -7.67 -9.93 2.63
CA LYS A 23 -8.32 -8.64 2.34
C LYS A 23 -7.38 -7.44 2.51
N ASN A 24 -6.54 -7.44 3.55
CA ASN A 24 -5.59 -6.35 3.78
C ASN A 24 -4.45 -6.33 2.76
N ALA A 25 -3.94 -7.48 2.33
CA ALA A 25 -2.89 -7.56 1.31
C ALA A 25 -3.42 -7.08 -0.06
N PHE A 26 -4.65 -7.44 -0.44
CA PHE A 26 -5.29 -6.89 -1.63
C PHE A 26 -5.46 -5.36 -1.55
N ARG A 27 -5.89 -4.83 -0.40
CA ARG A 27 -5.97 -3.38 -0.19
C ARG A 27 -4.60 -2.70 -0.15
N ALA A 28 -3.58 -3.41 0.32
CA ALA A 28 -2.21 -2.92 0.33
C ALA A 28 -1.69 -2.76 -1.11
N LEU A 29 -1.99 -3.70 -2.00
CA LEU A 29 -1.66 -3.54 -3.42
C LEU A 29 -2.39 -2.34 -4.05
N GLN A 30 -3.65 -2.08 -3.70
CA GLN A 30 -4.32 -0.84 -4.16
C GLN A 30 -3.64 0.41 -3.61
N CYS A 31 -3.32 0.43 -2.32
CA CYS A 31 -2.60 1.54 -1.71
C CYS A 31 -1.25 1.75 -2.40
N TRP A 32 -0.50 0.69 -2.69
CA TRP A 32 0.77 0.75 -3.44
C TRP A 32 0.61 1.54 -4.73
N GLN A 33 -0.38 1.20 -5.57
CA GLN A 33 -0.62 1.90 -6.84
C GLN A 33 -0.90 3.40 -6.65
N VAL A 34 -1.70 3.75 -5.63
CA VAL A 34 -1.97 5.15 -5.29
C VAL A 34 -0.71 5.86 -4.83
N LEU A 35 0.10 5.22 -3.98
CA LEU A 35 1.29 5.83 -3.40
C LEU A 35 2.42 6.01 -4.42
N ILE A 36 2.65 5.05 -5.32
CA ILE A 36 3.66 5.24 -6.39
C ILE A 36 3.25 6.37 -7.35
N SER A 37 1.95 6.51 -7.62
CA SER A 37 1.42 7.62 -8.43
C SER A 37 1.61 8.96 -7.71
N LYS A 38 1.40 8.99 -6.39
CA LYS A 38 1.63 10.19 -5.58
C LYS A 38 3.11 10.54 -5.47
N SER A 39 3.98 9.53 -5.41
CA SER A 39 5.43 9.69 -5.40
C SER A 39 5.93 10.32 -6.69
N ASP A 40 5.48 9.84 -7.86
CA ASP A 40 5.85 10.40 -9.17
C ASP A 40 5.42 11.87 -9.31
N LEU A 41 4.26 12.20 -8.76
CA LEU A 41 3.77 13.59 -8.66
C LEU A 41 4.42 14.41 -7.54
N LYS A 42 5.42 13.87 -6.84
CA LYS A 42 6.13 14.46 -5.70
C LYS A 42 5.19 15.05 -4.65
N SER A 43 4.13 14.33 -4.34
CA SER A 43 3.04 14.80 -3.49
C SER A 43 2.76 13.85 -2.32
N ILE A 44 2.40 14.43 -1.18
CA ILE A 44 1.92 13.68 -0.02
C ILE A 44 0.42 13.43 -0.11
N ILE A 45 -0.07 12.45 0.64
CA ILE A 45 -1.50 12.13 0.74
C ILE A 45 -1.89 12.00 2.21
N THR A 46 -3.09 12.44 2.55
CA THR A 46 -3.61 12.25 3.90
C THR A 46 -4.24 10.88 4.08
N TYR A 47 -4.27 10.38 5.32
CA TYR A 47 -5.04 9.17 5.65
C TYR A 47 -6.51 9.28 5.24
N ASP A 48 -7.11 10.47 5.32
CA ASP A 48 -8.51 10.68 4.93
C ASP A 48 -8.69 10.53 3.41
N GLU A 49 -7.83 11.15 2.61
CA GLU A 49 -7.84 11.02 1.14
C GLU A 49 -7.59 9.59 0.70
N LEU A 50 -6.56 8.93 1.26
CA LEU A 50 -6.24 7.55 0.92
C LEU A 50 -7.43 6.63 1.24
N SER A 51 -8.04 6.78 2.42
CA SER A 51 -9.22 5.99 2.85
C SER A 51 -10.41 6.14 1.89
N LYS A 52 -10.63 7.35 1.36
CA LYS A 52 -11.68 7.62 0.37
C LYS A 52 -11.40 6.96 -0.98
N ILE A 53 -10.16 7.05 -1.46
CA ILE A 53 -9.77 6.48 -2.77
C ILE A 53 -9.97 4.96 -2.79
N ILE A 54 -9.52 4.27 -1.75
CA ILE A 54 -9.62 2.80 -1.67
C ILE A 54 -10.96 2.32 -1.13
N GLY A 55 -11.78 3.19 -0.56
CA GLY A 55 -13.11 2.83 -0.03
C GLY A 55 -13.05 1.98 1.23
N VAL A 56 -12.20 2.35 2.20
CA VAL A 56 -12.13 1.71 3.53
C VAL A 56 -12.25 2.75 4.62
N PHE A 57 -12.71 2.34 5.81
CA PHE A 57 -12.68 3.24 6.97
C PHE A 57 -11.23 3.55 7.34
N ARG A 58 -10.95 4.81 7.70
CA ARG A 58 -9.62 5.27 8.10
C ARG A 58 -8.96 4.41 9.19
N ARG A 59 -9.73 3.90 10.15
CA ARG A 59 -9.21 3.03 11.22
C ARG A 59 -8.65 1.70 10.69
N GLY A 60 -9.11 1.24 9.52
CA GLY A 60 -8.62 0.03 8.87
C GLY A 60 -7.32 0.22 8.08
N LEU A 61 -6.83 1.46 7.91
CA LEU A 61 -5.63 1.72 7.12
C LEU A 61 -4.33 1.24 7.78
N GLY A 62 -4.29 1.15 9.10
CA GLY A 62 -3.07 0.77 9.83
C GLY A 62 -2.50 -0.57 9.36
N PRO A 63 -3.26 -1.68 9.51
CA PRO A 63 -2.83 -2.99 9.03
C PRO A 63 -2.48 -3.00 7.53
N ILE A 64 -3.29 -2.35 6.69
CA ILE A 64 -3.07 -2.26 5.23
C ILE A 64 -1.72 -1.62 4.91
N LEU A 65 -1.40 -0.48 5.53
CA LEU A 65 -0.14 0.23 5.31
C LEU A 65 1.05 -0.51 5.92
N GLY A 66 0.83 -1.32 6.96
CA GLY A 66 1.87 -2.15 7.55
C GLY A 66 2.45 -3.15 6.55
N HIS A 67 1.63 -3.81 5.73
CA HIS A 67 2.11 -4.70 4.66
C HIS A 67 3.13 -3.99 3.75
N ILE A 68 2.83 -2.77 3.29
CA ILE A 68 3.71 -1.98 2.43
C ILE A 68 4.97 -1.55 3.17
N MET A 69 4.82 -1.08 4.41
CA MET A 69 5.95 -0.61 5.23
C MET A 69 6.96 -1.73 5.44
N TYR A 70 6.50 -2.91 5.87
CA TYR A 70 7.36 -4.06 6.08
C TYR A 70 7.98 -4.56 4.78
N TYR A 71 7.21 -4.59 3.68
CA TYR A 71 7.74 -4.97 2.37
C TYR A 71 8.89 -4.05 1.95
N CYS A 72 8.72 -2.73 2.11
CA CYS A 72 9.77 -1.77 1.77
C CYS A 72 11.02 -1.98 2.64
N GLN A 73 10.84 -2.14 3.97
CA GLN A 73 11.95 -2.38 4.90
C GLN A 73 12.72 -3.66 4.58
N GLN A 74 12.02 -4.76 4.29
CA GLN A 74 12.63 -6.06 4.01
C GLN A 74 13.40 -6.09 2.68
N ASN A 75 13.00 -5.25 1.72
CA ASN A 75 13.62 -5.19 0.39
C ASN A 75 14.55 -3.98 0.22
N ASN A 76 14.88 -3.26 1.29
CA ASN A 76 15.69 -2.04 1.26
C ASN A 76 15.17 -0.97 0.27
N LEU A 77 13.85 -0.89 0.14
CA LEU A 77 13.19 0.15 -0.65
C LEU A 77 12.96 1.40 0.20
N PRO A 78 12.90 2.60 -0.41
CA PRO A 78 12.48 3.80 0.30
C PRO A 78 11.11 3.60 0.97
N PRO A 79 10.88 4.17 2.17
CA PRO A 79 9.70 3.84 2.98
C PRO A 79 8.45 4.51 2.41
N LEU A 80 7.83 3.90 1.38
CA LEU A 80 6.74 4.47 0.58
C LEU A 80 5.58 5.04 1.43
N THR A 81 5.31 4.46 2.60
CA THR A 81 4.24 4.90 3.49
C THR A 81 4.54 6.21 4.24
N CYS A 82 5.77 6.76 4.17
CA CYS A 82 6.16 8.01 4.81
C CYS A 82 5.49 9.26 4.20
N ILE A 83 4.94 9.12 2.98
CA ILE A 83 4.16 10.16 2.29
C ILE A 83 2.69 10.17 2.71
N VAL A 84 2.25 9.21 3.54
CA VAL A 84 0.91 9.17 4.12
C VAL A 84 0.89 9.89 5.46
N VAL A 85 0.16 11.00 5.55
CA VAL A 85 0.22 11.91 6.70
C VAL A 85 -1.12 12.16 7.36
N LYS A 86 -1.09 12.58 8.63
CA LYS A 86 -2.27 13.16 9.30
C LYS A 86 -2.59 14.53 8.69
N LYS A 87 -3.88 14.82 8.51
CA LYS A 87 -4.37 16.14 8.09
C LYS A 87 -3.80 17.23 9.02
N GLY A 88 -3.28 18.31 8.42
CA GLY A 88 -2.81 19.51 9.13
C GLY A 88 -1.47 19.38 9.88
N LYS A 89 -0.87 18.18 9.99
CA LYS A 89 0.39 17.99 10.72
C LYS A 89 1.58 17.59 9.85
N GLY A 90 1.35 17.25 8.58
CA GLY A 90 2.43 16.87 7.65
C GLY A 90 3.30 15.70 8.14
N LYS A 91 2.83 14.91 9.11
CA LYS A 91 3.58 13.80 9.74
C LYS A 91 2.79 12.49 9.65
N PRO A 92 3.45 11.34 9.49
CA PRO A 92 2.83 10.02 9.57
C PRO A 92 2.12 9.75 10.91
N SER A 93 1.34 8.67 10.96
CA SER A 93 0.75 8.19 12.22
C SER A 93 1.77 7.50 13.13
N TYR A 94 1.38 7.24 14.38
CA TYR A 94 2.26 6.60 15.37
C TYR A 94 2.71 5.19 14.99
N GLY A 95 1.96 4.49 14.12
CA GLY A 95 2.33 3.14 13.65
C GLY A 95 3.39 3.14 12.55
N PHE A 96 3.86 4.30 12.09
CA PHE A 96 4.96 4.39 11.13
C PHE A 96 6.30 4.31 11.87
N THR A 97 7.11 3.32 11.53
CA THR A 97 8.40 3.03 12.21
C THR A 97 9.59 3.02 11.26
N ALA A 98 9.39 3.33 9.98
CA ALA A 98 10.43 3.22 8.95
C ALA A 98 11.34 4.46 8.82
N ALA A 99 11.12 5.50 9.61
CA ALA A 99 12.03 6.65 9.74
C ALA A 99 11.77 7.40 11.06
N THR A 100 12.81 8.03 11.61
CA THR A 100 12.67 8.98 12.71
C THR A 100 12.10 10.33 12.23
N PRO A 101 11.62 11.21 13.13
CA PRO A 101 11.14 12.53 12.74
C PRO A 101 12.16 13.39 11.98
N ASP A 102 13.45 13.28 12.31
CA ASP A 102 14.52 14.08 11.71
C ASP A 102 14.93 13.55 10.33
N GLU A 103 14.73 12.24 10.08
CA GLU A 103 14.99 11.60 8.78
C GLU A 103 13.83 11.75 7.78
N LEU A 104 12.64 12.13 8.26
CA LEU A 104 11.40 12.02 7.51
C LEU A 104 11.43 12.77 6.16
N ASP A 105 11.99 13.97 6.14
CA ASP A 105 12.06 14.77 4.91
C ASP A 105 13.08 14.19 3.93
N SER A 106 14.21 13.68 4.42
CA SER A 106 15.18 12.94 3.59
C SER A 106 14.54 11.69 2.97
N LYS A 107 13.84 10.89 3.79
CA LYS A 107 13.14 9.69 3.32
C LYS A 107 12.03 9.97 2.32
N ARG A 108 11.37 11.13 2.41
CA ARG A 108 10.41 11.56 1.38
C ARG A 108 11.07 11.86 0.06
N MET A 109 12.21 12.53 0.07
CA MET A 109 12.98 12.77 -1.16
C MET A 109 13.40 11.45 -1.79
N GLU A 110 13.91 10.50 -0.99
CA GLU A 110 14.21 9.14 -1.49
C GLU A 110 12.97 8.49 -2.13
N VAL A 111 11.80 8.58 -1.49
CA VAL A 111 10.55 8.05 -2.05
C VAL A 111 10.16 8.77 -3.35
N PHE A 112 10.35 10.08 -3.46
CA PHE A 112 9.96 10.85 -4.66
C PHE A 112 10.91 10.66 -5.83
N ASP A 113 12.19 10.40 -5.57
CA ASP A 113 13.20 10.26 -6.62
C ASP A 113 13.41 8.79 -7.03
N TYR A 114 12.85 7.84 -6.28
CA TYR A 114 12.88 6.42 -6.64
C TYR A 114 11.98 6.12 -7.85
N ALA A 115 12.52 5.37 -8.81
CA ALA A 115 11.82 5.06 -10.05
C ALA A 115 10.80 3.91 -9.87
N TRP A 116 9.73 4.14 -9.10
CA TRP A 116 8.73 3.13 -8.74
C TRP A 116 8.09 2.42 -9.93
N PHE A 117 7.85 3.13 -11.04
CA PHE A 117 7.28 2.53 -12.26
C PHE A 117 8.27 1.64 -13.04
N LYS A 118 9.55 1.57 -12.64
CA LYS A 118 10.53 0.64 -13.22
C LYS A 118 10.58 -0.72 -12.52
N ILE A 119 9.88 -0.88 -11.39
CA ILE A 119 9.81 -2.16 -10.68
C ILE A 119 8.42 -2.78 -10.83
N ILE A 120 8.38 -4.11 -10.78
CA ILE A 120 7.11 -4.84 -10.75
C ILE A 120 6.49 -4.62 -9.35
N PRO A 121 5.21 -4.25 -9.25
CA PRO A 121 4.53 -4.17 -7.97
C PRO A 121 4.57 -5.50 -7.22
N PRO A 122 4.61 -5.50 -5.88
CA PRO A 122 4.57 -6.73 -5.11
C PRO A 122 3.28 -7.50 -5.37
N THR A 123 3.40 -8.82 -5.37
CA THR A 123 2.28 -9.74 -5.39
C THR A 123 1.52 -9.72 -4.06
N ILE A 124 0.31 -10.28 -4.05
CA ILE A 124 -0.50 -10.41 -2.84
C ILE A 124 0.21 -11.27 -1.78
N ASP A 125 0.86 -12.36 -2.21
CA ASP A 125 1.58 -13.25 -1.31
C ASP A 125 2.81 -12.56 -0.71
N GLU A 126 3.58 -11.82 -1.50
CA GLU A 126 4.72 -11.04 -0.98
C GLU A 126 4.29 -9.98 0.04
N LEU A 127 3.17 -9.30 -0.17
CA LEU A 127 2.62 -8.36 0.80
C LEU A 127 2.16 -9.06 2.08
N LYS A 128 1.51 -10.23 1.96
CA LYS A 128 1.06 -11.05 3.09
C LYS A 128 2.26 -11.53 3.92
N ASP A 129 3.28 -12.08 3.26
CA ASP A 129 4.50 -12.57 3.89
C ASP A 129 5.24 -11.44 4.59
N ALA A 130 5.33 -10.27 3.95
CA ALA A 130 5.97 -9.11 4.55
C ALA A 130 5.32 -8.71 5.89
N TRP A 131 3.99 -8.74 5.97
CA TRP A 131 3.27 -8.52 7.22
C TRP A 131 3.55 -9.59 8.26
N ILE A 132 3.47 -10.87 7.89
CA ILE A 132 3.72 -11.99 8.82
C ILE A 132 5.13 -11.89 9.41
N ILE A 133 6.13 -11.56 8.59
CA ILE A 133 7.53 -11.42 9.03
C ILE A 133 7.70 -10.17 9.89
N GLY A 134 7.08 -9.05 9.52
CA GLY A 134 7.22 -7.76 10.20
C GLY A 134 6.51 -7.69 11.54
N GLU A 135 5.29 -8.22 11.64
CA GLU A 135 4.47 -8.21 12.87
C GLU A 135 5.03 -9.13 13.97
N ARG A 136 5.80 -10.15 13.60
CA ARG A 136 6.43 -11.09 14.56
C ARG A 136 7.71 -10.55 15.21
N LYS A 137 8.24 -9.42 14.76
CA LYS A 137 9.44 -8.78 15.31
C LYS A 137 9.08 -7.73 16.35
#